data_AF-A0A5C5WID3-F1
#
_entry.id   AF-A0A5C5WID3-F1
#
_cell.length_a   1.000
_cell.length_b   1.000
_cell.length_c   1.000
_cell.angle_alpha   90.00
_cell.angle_beta   90.00
_cell.angle_gamma   90.00
#
_symmetry.space_group_name_H-M   'P 1'
#
loop_
_entity.id
_entity.type
_entity.pdbx_description
1 polymer ?
#
loop_
_entity_poly.entity_id
_entity_poly.type
_entity_poly.pdbx_seq_one_letter_code
_entity_poly.pdbx_strand_id
1 'polypeptide(L)'
;MNWCPGGVIPPIPASAVNAWIALAGLEGKRKEPLFRPTLTPRGQGRDGFTEDRMTVRSIQRLVKKYCAQVGIDEEVSVHSLRVTAATEADKAGIPLIDIQHWLGHKDPRTTLRYIRGTENLDRSPAYTIRYG
;
A
#
# COMPACT_ATOMS: atom_id res chain seq x y z
N MET A 1 1.75 -20.96 6.93
CA MET A 1 2.35 -19.94 6.03
C MET A 1 2.93 -18.89 6.94
N ASN A 2 4.22 -19.03 7.28
CA ASN A 2 4.87 -18.22 8.29
C ASN A 2 5.26 -16.88 7.67
N TRP A 3 4.56 -15.84 8.10
CA TRP A 3 4.85 -14.44 7.83
C TRP A 3 6.30 -14.11 8.23
N CYS A 4 7.01 -13.34 7.40
CA CYS A 4 8.40 -12.96 7.66
C CYS A 4 8.54 -12.26 9.02
N PRO A 5 9.45 -12.69 9.90
CA PRO A 5 9.62 -12.10 11.22
C PRO A 5 10.35 -10.75 11.09
N GLY A 6 9.71 -9.66 11.51
CA GLY A 6 10.42 -8.41 11.81
C GLY A 6 10.59 -7.40 10.68
N GLY A 7 9.68 -7.31 9.71
CA GLY A 7 9.68 -6.21 8.76
C GLY A 7 9.47 -4.85 9.46
N VAL A 8 10.43 -3.94 9.33
CA VAL A 8 10.31 -2.55 9.83
C VAL A 8 9.49 -1.75 8.82
N ILE A 9 8.44 -1.07 9.29
CA ILE A 9 7.65 -0.16 8.46
C ILE A 9 8.57 1.01 8.05
N PRO A 10 8.58 1.43 6.76
CA PRO A 10 9.40 2.56 6.34
C PRO A 10 9.10 3.83 7.17
N PRO A 11 10.07 4.74 7.38
CA PRO A 11 9.92 5.85 8.32
C PRO A 11 8.72 6.77 8.06
N ILE A 12 8.42 7.05 6.79
CA ILE A 12 7.30 7.92 6.39
C ILE A 12 5.95 7.31 6.80
N PRO A 13 5.57 6.08 6.35
CA PRO A 13 4.35 5.45 6.80
C PRO A 13 4.33 5.16 8.31
N ALA A 14 5.47 4.84 8.93
CA ALA A 14 5.56 4.66 10.38
C ALA A 14 5.19 5.95 11.14
N SER A 15 5.70 7.10 10.69
CA SER A 15 5.41 8.41 11.29
C SER A 15 3.92 8.75 11.17
N ALA A 16 3.31 8.51 10.00
CA ALA A 16 1.88 8.74 9.79
C ALA A 16 1.01 7.82 10.67
N VAL A 17 1.37 6.54 10.79
CA VAL A 17 0.67 5.58 11.65
C VAL A 17 0.80 5.97 13.13
N ASN A 18 1.98 6.40 13.58
CA ASN A 18 2.19 6.86 14.95
C ASN A 18 1.35 8.11 15.27
N ALA A 19 1.32 9.08 14.36
CA ALA A 19 0.48 10.27 14.52
C ALA A 19 -1.01 9.90 14.61
N TRP A 20 -1.45 8.93 13.81
CA TRP A 20 -2.81 8.39 13.88
C TRP A 20 -3.09 7.67 15.21
N ILE A 21 -2.18 6.82 15.70
CA ILE A 21 -2.33 6.11 16.98
C ILE A 21 -2.54 7.10 18.14
N ALA A 22 -1.75 8.18 18.17
CA ALA A 22 -1.88 9.23 19.15
C ALA A 22 -3.24 9.96 19.02
N LEU A 23 -3.61 10.36 17.80
CA LEU A 23 -4.88 11.05 17.53
C LEU A 23 -6.11 10.21 17.88
N ALA A 24 -6.06 8.90 17.60
CA ALA A 24 -7.15 7.97 17.83
C ALA A 24 -7.20 7.40 19.25
N GLY A 25 -6.25 7.77 20.13
CA GLY A 25 -6.18 7.30 21.52
C GLY A 25 -5.94 5.79 21.62
N LEU A 26 -5.08 5.25 20.75
CA LEU A 26 -4.81 3.81 20.64
C LEU A 26 -3.49 3.38 21.31
N GLU A 27 -2.83 4.27 22.02
CA GLU A 27 -1.59 3.97 22.73
C GLU A 27 -1.77 2.81 23.71
N GLY A 28 -0.91 1.79 23.61
CA GLY A 28 -1.00 0.57 24.42
C GLY A 28 -2.12 -0.41 24.04
N LYS A 29 -3.03 -0.06 23.12
CA LYS A 29 -4.22 -0.85 22.78
C LYS A 29 -3.97 -1.88 21.67
N ARG A 30 -3.20 -2.93 21.99
CA ARG A 30 -2.67 -3.90 20.99
C ARG A 30 -3.71 -4.80 20.30
N LYS A 31 -4.91 -4.99 20.85
CA LYS A 31 -5.94 -5.88 20.29
C LYS A 31 -7.07 -5.14 19.57
N GLU A 32 -7.03 -3.82 19.56
CA GLU A 32 -8.10 -3.00 18.99
C GLU A 32 -7.90 -2.75 17.49
N PRO A 33 -8.98 -2.46 16.74
CA PRO A 33 -8.85 -2.04 15.34
C PRO A 33 -7.98 -0.80 15.21
N LEU A 34 -6.91 -0.89 14.39
CA LEU A 34 -6.03 0.24 14.13
C LEU A 34 -6.78 1.38 13.44
N PHE A 35 -7.50 1.10 12.35
CA PHE A 35 -8.25 2.12 11.62
C PHE A 35 -9.72 2.10 12.03
N ARG A 36 -10.20 3.26 12.49
CA ARG A 36 -11.52 3.45 13.09
C ARG A 36 -12.33 4.48 12.31
N PRO A 37 -13.65 4.28 12.14
CA PRO A 37 -14.50 5.31 11.57
C PRO A 37 -14.61 6.51 12.52
N THR A 38 -14.82 7.69 11.95
CA THR A 38 -15.18 8.90 12.71
C THR A 38 -16.50 8.69 13.44
N LEU A 39 -16.59 9.17 14.69
CA LEU A 39 -17.80 9.05 15.49
C LEU A 39 -19.01 9.71 14.80
N THR A 40 -18.79 10.89 14.22
CA THR A 40 -19.80 11.60 13.43
C THR A 40 -19.26 11.87 12.02
N PRO A 41 -20.08 11.69 10.96
CA PRO A 41 -19.64 12.00 9.59
C PRO A 41 -19.30 13.48 9.38
N ARG A 42 -19.97 14.39 10.11
CA ARG A 42 -19.80 15.85 9.97
C ARG A 42 -18.67 16.41 10.83
N GLY A 43 -18.32 15.74 11.92
CA GLY A 43 -17.26 16.17 12.83
C GLY A 43 -15.85 15.96 12.27
N GLN A 44 -15.70 15.21 11.17
CA GLN A 44 -14.41 14.94 10.51
C GLN A 44 -13.31 14.46 11.48
N GLY A 45 -13.70 13.67 12.50
CA GLY A 45 -12.81 13.15 13.53
C GLY A 45 -12.59 14.05 14.74
N ARG A 46 -13.12 15.29 14.74
CA ARG A 46 -13.07 16.19 15.91
C ARG A 46 -13.86 15.66 17.11
N ASP A 47 -14.96 14.96 16.83
CA ASP A 47 -15.82 14.35 17.84
C ASP A 47 -15.29 12.98 18.30
N GLY A 48 -14.12 12.55 17.81
CA GLY A 48 -13.52 11.26 18.09
C GLY A 48 -13.85 10.15 17.08
N PHE A 49 -13.57 8.91 17.46
CA PHE A 49 -13.66 7.73 16.61
C PHE A 49 -14.42 6.60 17.31
N THR A 50 -15.12 5.76 16.56
CA THR A 50 -15.78 4.57 17.13
C THR A 50 -14.77 3.46 17.40
N GLU A 51 -15.15 2.45 18.17
CA GLU A 51 -14.29 1.28 18.41
C GLU A 51 -14.34 0.23 17.29
N ASP A 52 -15.18 0.47 16.27
CA ASP A 52 -15.40 -0.46 15.17
C ASP A 52 -14.24 -0.48 14.19
N ARG A 53 -14.18 -1.57 13.42
CA ARG A 53 -13.28 -1.67 12.26
C ARG A 53 -13.80 -0.78 11.14
N MET A 54 -12.91 0.03 10.57
CA MET A 54 -13.23 0.77 9.34
C MET A 54 -13.61 -0.20 8.22
N THR A 55 -14.71 0.10 7.51
CA THR A 55 -15.17 -0.74 6.41
C THR A 55 -14.29 -0.56 5.17
N VAL A 56 -14.23 -1.59 4.32
CA VAL A 56 -13.55 -1.53 3.01
C VAL A 56 -14.08 -0.36 2.15
N ARG A 57 -15.40 -0.15 2.15
CA ARG A 57 -16.04 0.95 1.42
C ARG A 57 -15.59 2.32 1.93
N SER A 58 -15.41 2.48 3.24
CA SER A 58 -14.90 3.73 3.82
C SER A 58 -13.47 4.01 3.37
N ILE A 59 -12.61 2.99 3.33
CA ILE A 59 -11.24 3.10 2.83
C ILE A 59 -11.23 3.49 1.35
N GLN A 60 -12.04 2.83 0.52
CA GLN A 60 -12.16 3.16 -0.91
C GLN A 60 -12.61 4.60 -1.14
N ARG A 61 -13.60 5.08 -0.37
CA ARG A 61 -14.06 6.48 -0.43
C ARG A 61 -12.98 7.46 -0.01
N LEU A 62 -12.18 7.12 1.00
CA LEU A 62 -11.07 7.96 1.47
C LEU A 62 -10.02 8.13 0.36
N VAL A 63 -9.64 7.05 -0.32
CA VAL A 63 -8.72 7.08 -1.46
C VAL A 63 -9.28 7.96 -2.57
N LYS A 64 -10.53 7.72 -3.00
CA LYS A 64 -11.18 8.54 -4.04
C LYS A 64 -11.24 10.02 -3.68
N LYS A 65 -11.55 10.35 -2.43
CA LYS A 65 -11.57 11.73 -1.93
C LYS A 65 -10.20 12.41 -2.13
N TYR A 66 -9.11 11.74 -1.74
CA TYR A 66 -7.78 12.32 -1.87
C TYR A 66 -7.31 12.38 -3.33
N CYS A 67 -7.60 11.37 -4.16
CA CYS A 67 -7.35 11.42 -5.60
C CYS A 67 -7.98 12.67 -6.24
N ALA A 68 -9.26 12.93 -5.95
CA ALA A 68 -9.95 14.13 -6.43
C ALA A 68 -9.31 15.43 -5.93
N GLN A 69 -8.84 15.47 -4.68
CA GLN A 69 -8.18 16.67 -4.12
C GLN A 69 -6.84 17.00 -4.78
N VAL A 70 -6.10 15.99 -5.23
CA VAL A 70 -4.79 16.18 -5.88
C VAL A 70 -4.86 16.13 -7.41
N GLY A 71 -6.07 16.05 -8.00
CA GLY A 71 -6.27 16.03 -9.45
C GLY A 71 -5.84 14.73 -10.14
N ILE A 72 -5.86 13.60 -9.42
CA ILE A 72 -5.62 12.27 -9.97
C ILE A 72 -6.94 11.65 -10.42
N ASP A 73 -6.90 10.86 -11.50
CA ASP A 73 -8.02 10.12 -12.07
C ASP A 73 -8.87 9.39 -10.98
N GLU A 74 -10.19 9.52 -11.08
CA GLU A 74 -11.17 8.94 -10.16
C GLU A 74 -11.30 7.41 -10.24
N GLU A 75 -10.74 6.81 -11.30
CA GLU A 75 -10.60 5.36 -11.47
C GLU A 75 -9.44 4.79 -10.64
N VAL A 76 -8.57 5.64 -10.08
CA VAL A 76 -7.57 5.19 -9.11
C VAL A 76 -8.25 4.63 -7.86
N SER A 77 -7.91 3.38 -7.57
CA SER A 77 -8.43 2.62 -6.45
C SER A 77 -7.32 2.18 -5.50
N VAL A 78 -7.71 1.63 -4.34
CA VAL A 78 -6.78 0.90 -3.45
C VAL A 78 -6.00 -0.19 -4.18
N HIS A 79 -6.58 -0.84 -5.18
CA HIS A 79 -5.87 -1.83 -5.97
C HIS A 79 -4.82 -1.19 -6.87
N SER A 80 -5.14 -0.06 -7.48
CA SER A 80 -4.21 0.71 -8.32
C SER A 80 -2.95 1.09 -7.54
N LEU A 81 -3.09 1.55 -6.29
CA LEU A 81 -1.94 1.85 -5.41
C LEU A 81 -1.03 0.64 -5.20
N ARG A 82 -1.61 -0.55 -5.05
CA ARG A 82 -0.85 -1.80 -4.89
C ARG A 82 -0.10 -2.18 -6.16
N VAL A 83 -0.72 -1.99 -7.33
CA VAL A 83 -0.07 -2.21 -8.63
C VAL A 83 1.10 -1.24 -8.79
N THR A 84 0.89 0.05 -8.53
CA THR A 84 1.95 1.06 -8.57
C THR A 84 3.11 0.69 -7.66
N ALA A 85 2.83 0.28 -6.43
CA ALA A 85 3.87 -0.14 -5.49
C ALA A 85 4.71 -1.33 -6.03
N ALA A 86 4.08 -2.30 -6.68
CA ALA A 86 4.76 -3.42 -7.32
C ALA A 86 5.60 -2.98 -8.53
N THR A 87 5.06 -2.11 -9.38
CA THR A 87 5.76 -1.57 -10.55
C THR A 87 6.96 -0.73 -10.15
N GLU A 88 6.85 0.12 -9.13
CA GLU A 88 7.96 0.94 -8.64
C GLU A 88 9.07 0.08 -7.99
N ALA A 89 8.71 -0.99 -7.28
CA ALA A 89 9.70 -1.94 -6.76
C ALA A 89 10.46 -2.65 -7.89
N ASP A 90 9.77 -3.02 -8.98
CA ASP A 90 10.42 -3.62 -10.15
C ASP A 90 11.34 -2.64 -10.89
N LYS A 91 10.90 -1.39 -11.07
CA LYS A 91 11.72 -0.32 -11.65
C LYS A 91 12.98 -0.04 -10.82
N ALA A 92 12.89 -0.16 -9.50
CA ALA A 92 14.04 -0.07 -8.59
C ALA A 92 14.99 -1.29 -8.67
N GLY A 93 14.69 -2.28 -9.52
CA GLY A 93 15.53 -3.45 -9.74
C GLY A 93 15.37 -4.55 -8.70
N ILE A 94 14.33 -4.49 -7.86
CA ILE A 94 14.07 -5.54 -6.87
C ILE A 94 13.71 -6.85 -7.59
N PRO A 95 14.29 -8.00 -7.21
CA PRO A 95 13.97 -9.27 -7.83
C PRO A 95 12.47 -9.61 -7.75
N LEU A 96 11.92 -10.19 -8.82
CA LEU A 96 10.51 -10.57 -8.92
C LEU A 96 10.04 -11.43 -7.75
N ILE A 97 10.90 -12.35 -7.26
CA ILE A 97 10.58 -13.24 -6.15
C ILE A 97 10.42 -12.48 -4.83
N ASP A 98 11.21 -11.43 -4.61
CA ASP A 98 11.12 -10.59 -3.41
C ASP A 98 9.88 -9.69 -3.47
N ILE A 99 9.57 -9.16 -4.66
CA ILE A 99 8.31 -8.43 -4.89
C ILE A 99 7.12 -9.36 -4.66
N GLN A 100 7.18 -10.61 -5.14
CA GLN A 100 6.13 -11.60 -4.93
C GLN A 100 5.93 -11.89 -3.43
N HIS A 101 7.00 -12.11 -2.68
CA HIS A 101 6.95 -12.32 -1.24
C HIS A 101 6.39 -11.10 -0.50
N TRP A 102 6.83 -9.90 -0.87
CA TRP A 102 6.34 -8.65 -0.28
C TRP A 102 4.84 -8.44 -0.53
N LEU A 103 4.36 -8.79 -1.72
CA LEU A 103 2.94 -8.76 -2.04
C LEU A 103 2.18 -9.96 -1.43
N GLY A 104 2.83 -11.03 -1.01
CA GLY A 104 2.18 -12.23 -0.48
C GLY A 104 1.42 -13.00 -1.57
N HIS A 105 1.84 -12.93 -2.83
CA HIS A 105 1.25 -13.71 -3.90
C HIS A 105 1.76 -15.16 -3.87
N LYS A 106 0.84 -16.12 -3.95
CA LYS A 106 1.18 -17.54 -4.04
C LYS A 106 1.75 -17.91 -5.43
N ASP A 107 1.24 -17.29 -6.49
CA ASP A 107 1.63 -17.56 -7.88
C ASP A 107 2.40 -16.35 -8.46
N PRO A 108 3.66 -16.54 -8.93
CA PRO A 108 4.44 -15.51 -9.61
C PRO A 108 3.73 -14.86 -10.80
N ARG A 109 2.83 -15.58 -11.48
CA ARG A 109 2.03 -15.05 -12.61
C ARG A 109 1.16 -13.86 -12.19
N THR A 110 0.72 -13.82 -10.94
CA THR A 110 -0.05 -12.70 -10.39
C THR A 110 0.82 -11.46 -10.28
N THR A 111 2.08 -11.61 -9.87
CA THR A 111 3.06 -10.52 -9.81
C THR A 111 3.48 -10.05 -11.21
N LEU A 112 3.68 -10.99 -12.14
CA LEU A 112 4.02 -10.68 -13.54
C LEU A 112 2.96 -9.83 -14.23
N ARG A 113 1.67 -9.98 -13.89
CA ARG A 113 0.61 -9.12 -14.45
C ARG A 113 0.83 -7.63 -14.15
N TYR A 114 1.44 -7.29 -13.01
CA TYR A 114 1.70 -5.90 -12.63
C TYR A 114 2.96 -5.32 -13.24
N ILE A 115 3.94 -6.18 -13.55
CA ILE A 115 5.27 -5.77 -14.02
C ILE A 115 5.37 -5.81 -15.56
N ARG A 116 4.62 -6.70 -16.23
CA ARG A 116 4.66 -6.84 -17.70
C ARG A 116 4.21 -5.59 -18.47
N GLY A 117 3.57 -4.62 -17.81
CA GLY A 117 3.22 -3.34 -18.43
C GLY A 117 4.41 -2.43 -18.76
N THR A 118 5.62 -2.76 -18.30
CA THR A 118 6.85 -2.03 -18.60
C THR A 118 7.77 -2.86 -19.51
N GLU A 119 7.41 -3.00 -20.80
CA GLU A 119 8.36 -3.45 -21.83
C GLU A 119 9.40 -2.34 -22.04
N ASN A 120 10.41 -2.31 -21.18
CA ASN A 120 11.47 -1.31 -21.23
C ASN A 120 12.67 -1.89 -21.99
N LEU A 121 12.98 -1.33 -23.16
CA LEU A 121 14.11 -1.77 -24.00
C LEU A 121 15.44 -1.74 -23.24
N ASP A 122 15.57 -0.84 -22.27
CA ASP A 122 16.73 -0.69 -21.39
C ASP A 122 17.06 -1.95 -20.58
N ARG A 123 16.08 -2.85 -20.39
CA ARG A 123 16.25 -4.12 -19.66
C ARG A 123 16.43 -5.31 -20.59
N SER A 124 16.60 -5.08 -21.89
CA SER A 124 16.90 -6.15 -22.84
C SER A 124 18.21 -6.83 -22.45
N PRO A 125 18.23 -8.17 -22.28
CA PRO A 125 19.46 -8.91 -22.03
C PRO A 125 20.52 -8.66 -23.12
N ALA A 126 20.09 -8.25 -24.32
CA ALA A 126 21.00 -7.90 -25.41
C ALA A 126 22.00 -6.79 -25.03
N TYR A 127 21.66 -5.87 -24.11
CA TYR A 127 22.57 -4.84 -23.63
C TYR A 127 23.50 -5.30 -22.50
N THR A 128 23.21 -6.44 -21.87
CA THR A 128 23.97 -6.98 -20.72
C THR A 128 24.89 -8.14 -21.13
N ILE A 129 24.53 -8.88 -22.19
CA ILE A 129 25.32 -9.99 -22.71
C ILE A 129 26.59 -9.44 -23.39
N ARG A 130 27.76 -9.79 -22.86
CA ARG A 130 29.05 -9.58 -23.55
C ARG A 130 29.34 -10.81 -24.40
N TYR A 131 29.39 -10.64 -25.71
CA TYR A 131 29.92 -11.66 -26.62
C TYR A 131 31.45 -11.61 -26.53
N GLY A 132 32.02 -12.57 -25.81
CA GLY A 132 33.46 -12.85 -25.80
C GLY A 132 33.85 -13.73 -26.96
#